data_AF-A0A445DG80-F1
#
_entry.id   AF-A0A445DG80-F1
#
_cell.length_a   1.000
_cell.length_b   1.000
_cell.length_c   1.000
_cell.angle_alpha   90.00
_cell.angle_beta   90.00
_cell.angle_gamma   90.00
#
_symmetry.space_group_name_H-M   'P 1'
#
loop_
_entity.id
_entity.type
_entity.pdbx_description
1 polymer ?
#
loop_
_entity_poly.entity_id
_entity_poly.type
_entity_poly.pdbx_seq_one_letter_code
_entity_poly.pdbx_strand_id
1 'polypeptide(L)'
;MIQPQTHLNVADNSGARQLMCIRIIGAGNRRYASIGDIVVAVIKEAVPNMSLERSEVIRAVIVRTCKELKRSNGMIIQYDDNAAVVIDQEGNPKGTRIFGAIARELRQLNFTKIVSLVVDEIVITILFVYSDDIVYFLHNLVQLTSKCTGSSK
;
A
#
# COMPACT_ATOMS: atom_id res chain seq x y z
N MET A 1 9.68 2.31 7.31
CA MET A 1 8.85 2.13 8.53
C MET A 1 8.06 3.40 8.68
N ILE A 2 6.80 3.33 9.09
CA ILE A 2 5.94 4.51 9.19
C ILE A 2 5.89 4.97 10.63
N GLN A 3 6.04 6.26 10.88
CA GLN A 3 5.95 6.88 12.21
C GLN A 3 5.12 8.17 12.12
N PRO A 4 4.76 8.81 13.24
CA PRO A 4 4.19 10.14 13.19
C PRO A 4 5.02 11.10 12.32
N GLN A 5 4.34 12.00 11.62
CA GLN A 5 4.88 12.93 10.61
C GLN A 5 5.39 12.27 9.31
N THR A 6 5.27 10.95 9.14
CA THR A 6 5.55 10.31 7.85
C THR A 6 4.45 10.61 6.84
N HIS A 7 4.85 11.01 5.63
CA HIS A 7 3.94 11.20 4.50
C HIS A 7 3.67 9.86 3.79
N LEU A 8 2.42 9.66 3.37
CA LEU A 8 1.94 8.45 2.73
C LEU A 8 1.11 8.83 1.49
N ASN A 9 1.35 8.12 0.38
CA ASN A 9 0.48 8.17 -0.78
C ASN A 9 -0.86 7.49 -0.46
N VAL A 10 -1.93 7.94 -1.11
CA VAL A 10 -3.22 7.26 -1.06
C VAL A 10 -3.33 6.30 -2.24
N ALA A 11 -3.63 5.04 -1.96
CA ALA A 11 -3.72 3.96 -2.94
C ALA A 11 -5.17 3.61 -3.32
N ASP A 12 -6.12 4.52 -3.16
CA ASP A 12 -7.53 4.31 -3.50
C ASP A 12 -8.13 5.52 -4.22
N ASN A 13 -9.39 5.40 -4.63
CA ASN A 13 -10.17 6.47 -5.25
C ASN A 13 -11.07 7.24 -4.26
N SER A 14 -10.75 7.26 -2.96
CA SER A 14 -11.55 7.95 -1.94
C SER A 14 -11.58 9.49 -2.09
N GLY A 15 -10.65 10.04 -2.86
CA GLY A 15 -10.50 11.49 -3.10
C GLY A 15 -9.32 12.11 -2.35
N ALA A 16 -8.72 11.41 -1.38
CA ALA A 16 -7.44 11.82 -0.80
C ALA A 16 -6.27 11.44 -1.72
N ARG A 17 -5.19 12.24 -1.72
CA ARG A 17 -3.96 11.97 -2.50
C ARG A 17 -2.72 11.78 -1.64
N GLN A 18 -2.58 12.61 -0.62
CA GLN A 18 -1.46 12.59 0.32
C GLN A 18 -1.97 12.64 1.75
N LEU A 19 -1.41 11.80 2.60
CA LEU A 19 -1.68 11.75 4.03
C LEU A 19 -0.40 12.04 4.81
N MET A 20 -0.55 12.58 6.02
CA MET A 20 0.52 12.62 7.02
C MET A 20 0.06 11.86 8.25
N CYS A 21 0.80 10.81 8.60
CA CYS A 21 0.53 10.03 9.81
C CYS A 21 0.65 10.93 11.06
N ILE A 22 -0.33 10.88 11.95
CA ILE A 22 -0.27 11.58 13.24
C ILE A 22 -0.17 10.62 14.41
N ARG A 23 -0.76 9.42 14.29
CA ARG A 23 -0.77 8.42 15.36
C ARG A 23 -0.95 7.02 14.79
N ILE A 24 -0.32 6.03 15.42
CA ILE A 24 -0.51 4.62 15.13
C ILE A 24 -1.58 4.07 16.09
N ILE A 25 -2.62 3.41 15.58
CA ILE A 25 -3.70 2.81 16.38
C ILE A 25 -3.27 1.43 16.85
N GLY A 26 -3.66 1.05 18.08
CA GLY A 26 -3.28 -0.25 18.66
C GLY A 26 -1.79 -0.33 19.03
N ALA A 27 -1.03 0.74 18.79
CA ALA A 27 0.31 0.90 19.29
C ALA A 27 0.23 1.30 20.76
N GLY A 28 0.54 0.39 21.67
CA GLY A 28 0.96 0.75 23.02
C GLY A 28 2.26 1.55 22.94
N ASN A 29 3.39 0.90 23.19
CA ASN A 29 4.73 1.52 23.06
C ASN A 29 5.37 1.36 21.66
N ARG A 30 4.62 0.93 20.64
CA ARG A 30 5.15 0.73 19.28
C ARG A 30 5.45 2.08 18.63
N ARG A 31 6.72 2.32 18.27
CA ARG A 31 7.19 3.53 17.58
C ARG A 31 6.90 3.55 16.08
N TYR A 32 6.73 2.36 15.50
CA TYR A 32 6.64 2.18 14.06
C TYR A 32 5.44 1.32 13.66
N ALA A 33 4.85 1.71 12.55
CA ALA A 33 3.82 0.99 11.83
C ALA A 33 4.40 0.37 10.55
N SER A 34 3.83 -0.77 10.20
CA SER A 34 4.13 -1.63 9.07
C SER A 34 2.85 -1.93 8.29
N ILE A 35 2.96 -2.70 7.22
CA ILE A 35 1.82 -3.12 6.39
C ILE A 35 0.75 -3.78 7.27
N GLY A 36 -0.50 -3.34 7.10
CA GLY A 36 -1.67 -3.80 7.83
C GLY A 36 -1.93 -3.09 9.17
N ASP A 37 -1.00 -2.27 9.67
CA ASP A 37 -1.28 -1.43 10.83
C ASP A 37 -2.22 -0.26 10.41
N ILE A 38 -3.10 0.11 11.33
CA ILE A 38 -4.01 1.25 11.16
C ILE A 38 -3.37 2.50 11.76
N VAL A 39 -3.43 3.60 11.03
CA VAL A 39 -2.97 4.92 11.47
C VAL A 39 -4.11 5.92 11.45
N VAL A 40 -4.04 6.90 12.35
CA VAL A 40 -4.75 8.16 12.20
C VAL A 40 -3.83 9.08 11.41
N ALA A 41 -4.38 9.74 10.39
CA ALA A 41 -3.65 10.63 9.51
C ALA A 41 -4.45 11.89 9.19
N VAL A 42 -3.76 12.96 8.84
CA VAL A 42 -4.37 14.18 8.29
C VAL A 42 -4.18 14.22 6.78
N ILE A 43 -5.23 14.60 6.05
CA ILE A 43 -5.17 14.76 4.60
C ILE A 43 -4.35 16.01 4.27
N LYS A 44 -3.26 15.84 3.50
CA LYS A 44 -2.39 16.94 3.06
C LYS A 44 -2.76 17.45 1.67
N GLU A 45 -3.22 16.56 0.81
CA GLU A 45 -3.73 16.85 -0.52
C GLU A 45 -4.99 16.02 -0.79
N ALA A 46 -6.02 16.66 -1.33
CA ALA A 46 -7.29 16.06 -1.72
C ALA A 46 -7.70 16.55 -3.11
N VAL A 47 -8.47 15.74 -3.81
CA VAL A 47 -9.14 16.13 -5.05
C VAL A 47 -10.28 17.10 -4.71
N PRO A 48 -10.39 18.26 -5.39
CA PRO A 48 -11.48 19.20 -5.17
C PRO A 48 -12.86 18.56 -5.42
N ASN A 49 -13.89 19.06 -4.73
CA ASN A 49 -15.30 18.65 -4.89
C ASN A 49 -15.58 17.16 -4.59
N MET A 50 -14.71 16.49 -3.82
CA MET A 50 -14.93 15.15 -3.31
C MET A 50 -15.32 15.20 -1.82
N SER A 51 -15.82 14.08 -1.30
CA SER A 51 -16.27 13.98 0.10
C SER A 51 -15.17 14.17 1.16
N LEU A 52 -13.90 13.97 0.77
CA LEU A 52 -12.75 14.11 1.66
C LEU A 52 -12.07 15.45 1.40
N GLU A 53 -11.82 16.20 2.46
CA GLU A 53 -11.25 17.55 2.37
C GLU A 53 -9.81 17.63 2.91
N ARG A 54 -9.07 18.63 2.45
CA ARG A 54 -7.72 18.91 2.99
C ARG A 54 -7.83 19.27 4.47
N SER A 55 -6.89 18.77 5.27
CA SER A 55 -6.82 18.93 6.72
C SER A 55 -7.82 18.10 7.53
N GLU A 56 -8.67 17.30 6.88
CA GLU A 56 -9.52 16.34 7.58
C GLU A 56 -8.66 15.25 8.24
N VAL A 57 -9.07 14.81 9.43
CA VAL A 57 -8.42 13.73 10.18
C VAL A 57 -9.17 12.43 9.92
N ILE A 58 -8.47 11.45 9.35
CA ILE A 58 -9.05 10.18 8.90
C ILE A 58 -8.27 8.99 9.44
N ARG A 59 -8.83 7.79 9.28
CA ARG A 59 -8.15 6.52 9.52
C ARG A 59 -7.70 5.91 8.21
N ALA A 60 -6.52 5.29 8.20
CA ALA A 60 -5.99 4.62 7.03
C ALA A 60 -5.23 3.34 7.40
N VAL A 61 -5.28 2.34 6.53
CA VAL A 61 -4.52 1.09 6.64
C VAL A 61 -3.29 1.20 5.75
N ILE A 62 -2.11 0.91 6.28
CA ILE A 62 -0.89 0.89 5.49
C ILE A 62 -0.89 -0.35 4.58
N VAL A 63 -0.72 -0.17 3.28
CA VAL A 63 -0.74 -1.27 2.29
C VAL A 63 0.59 -1.50 1.61
N ARG A 64 1.45 -0.48 1.53
CA ARG A 64 2.81 -0.55 0.98
C ARG A 64 3.79 0.19 1.87
N THR A 65 5.02 -0.32 1.94
CA THR A 65 6.12 0.36 2.64
C THR A 65 7.44 0.20 1.92
N CYS A 66 8.25 1.26 1.93
CA CYS A 66 9.64 1.22 1.46
C CYS A 66 10.55 0.39 2.38
N LYS A 67 10.10 0.06 3.60
CA LYS A 67 10.84 -0.87 4.46
C LYS A 67 10.50 -2.30 4.07
N GLU A 68 11.54 -3.12 4.01
CA GLU A 68 11.45 -4.55 3.78
C GLU A 68 10.44 -5.25 4.72
N LEU A 69 9.60 -6.10 4.14
CA LEU A 69 8.77 -7.07 4.84
C LEU A 69 9.37 -8.45 4.61
N LYS A 70 9.81 -9.11 5.70
CA LYS A 70 10.38 -10.46 5.64
C LYS A 70 9.29 -11.50 5.89
N ARG A 71 9.17 -12.46 4.97
CA ARG A 71 8.25 -13.60 5.09
C ARG A 71 8.95 -14.76 5.80
N SER A 72 8.13 -15.66 6.36
CA SER A 72 8.61 -16.88 7.04
C SER A 72 9.41 -17.80 6.13
N ASN A 73 9.15 -17.78 4.81
CA ASN A 73 9.90 -18.54 3.81
C ASN A 73 11.21 -17.86 3.36
N GLY A 74 11.65 -16.80 4.04
CA GLY A 74 12.88 -16.07 3.73
C GLY A 74 12.75 -15.01 2.62
N MET A 75 11.62 -14.98 1.90
CA MET A 75 11.40 -13.95 0.88
C MET A 75 11.25 -12.57 1.49
N ILE A 76 11.79 -11.56 0.80
CA ILE A 76 11.69 -10.16 1.20
C ILE A 76 10.87 -9.39 0.16
N ILE A 77 9.91 -8.60 0.63
CA ILE A 77 9.17 -7.65 -0.21
C ILE A 77 9.59 -6.24 0.14
N GLN A 78 9.81 -5.41 -0.87
CA GLN A 78 9.98 -3.98 -0.72
C GLN A 78 9.20 -3.26 -1.81
N TYR A 79 8.55 -2.16 -1.43
CA TYR A 79 7.83 -1.30 -2.37
C TYR A 79 8.62 -0.01 -2.61
N ASP A 80 8.38 0.63 -3.74
CA ASP A 80 9.05 1.88 -4.08
C ASP A 80 8.53 3.07 -3.25
N ASP A 81 7.26 2.99 -2.79
CA ASP A 81 6.60 4.03 -2.02
C ASP A 81 5.97 3.51 -0.72
N ASN A 82 5.61 4.47 0.16
CA ASN A 82 4.76 4.20 1.31
C ASN A 82 3.34 4.64 0.96
N ALA A 83 2.38 3.72 1.07
CA ALA A 83 1.00 4.00 0.69
C ALA A 83 -0.01 3.41 1.66
N ALA A 84 -1.18 4.04 1.73
CA ALA A 84 -2.28 3.64 2.59
C ALA A 84 -3.63 3.75 1.87
N VAL A 85 -4.61 3.00 2.39
CA VAL A 85 -6.02 3.01 1.95
C VAL A 85 -6.86 3.66 3.04
N VAL A 86 -7.75 4.58 2.68
CA VAL A 86 -8.62 5.28 3.63
C VAL A 86 -9.75 4.36 4.08
N ILE A 87 -9.98 4.30 5.39
CA ILE A 87 -11.01 3.44 5.99
C ILE A 87 -11.98 4.22 6.88
N ASP A 88 -13.16 3.65 7.09
CA ASP A 88 -14.14 4.09 8.07
C ASP A 88 -13.76 3.64 9.51
N GLN A 89 -14.70 3.80 10.46
CA GLN A 89 -14.46 3.44 11.85
C GLN A 89 -14.50 1.92 12.07
N GLU A 90 -15.26 1.22 11.24
CA GLU A 90 -15.46 -0.22 11.22
C GLU A 90 -14.32 -0.96 10.50
N GLY A 91 -13.44 -0.23 9.80
CA GLY A 91 -12.30 -0.77 9.06
C GLY A 91 -12.60 -1.10 7.59
N ASN A 92 -13.73 -0.68 7.04
CA ASN A 92 -14.04 -0.84 5.62
C ASN A 92 -13.39 0.28 4.80
N PRO A 93 -12.97 -0.01 3.55
CA PRO A 93 -12.43 1.01 2.66
C PRO A 93 -13.50 2.06 2.31
N LYS A 94 -13.15 3.35 2.33
CA LYS A 94 -14.01 4.43 1.83
C LYS A 94 -14.02 4.51 0.30
N GLY A 95 -12.90 4.14 -0.33
CA GLY A 95 -12.80 4.02 -1.79
C GLY A 95 -13.48 2.74 -2.30
N THR A 96 -13.86 2.75 -3.57
CA THR A 96 -14.43 1.60 -4.28
C THR A 96 -13.42 0.87 -5.15
N ARG A 97 -12.21 1.41 -5.32
CA ARG A 97 -11.11 0.82 -6.10
C ARG A 97 -9.78 1.10 -5.41
N ILE A 98 -8.89 0.12 -5.47
CA ILE A 98 -7.53 0.21 -4.93
C ILE A 98 -6.53 0.05 -6.07
N PHE A 99 -5.53 0.92 -6.07
CA PHE A 99 -4.52 1.07 -7.13
C PHE A 99 -3.16 0.53 -6.69
N GLY A 100 -2.53 -0.19 -7.62
CA GLY A 100 -1.19 -0.76 -7.48
C GLY A 100 -1.15 -2.03 -6.65
N ALA A 101 0.00 -2.70 -6.71
CA ALA A 101 0.23 -3.95 -5.99
C ALA A 101 0.12 -3.77 -4.46
N ILE A 102 -0.48 -4.74 -3.78
CA ILE A 102 -0.59 -4.77 -2.32
C ILE A 102 -0.07 -6.09 -1.76
N ALA A 103 0.31 -6.08 -0.48
CA ALA A 103 0.84 -7.26 0.18
C ALA A 103 -0.29 -8.27 0.47
N ARG A 104 -0.06 -9.56 0.21
CA ARG A 104 -1.02 -10.64 0.48
C ARG A 104 -1.30 -10.80 1.98
N GLU A 105 -0.37 -10.34 2.81
CA GLU A 105 -0.42 -10.30 4.27
C GLU A 105 -1.67 -9.56 4.79
N LEU A 106 -2.21 -8.61 4.02
CA LEU A 106 -3.46 -7.93 4.34
C LEU A 106 -4.66 -8.89 4.47
N ARG A 107 -4.66 -10.01 3.73
CA ARG A 107 -5.71 -11.04 3.86
C ARG A 107 -5.66 -11.74 5.21
N GLN A 108 -4.47 -11.97 5.75
CA GLN A 108 -4.27 -12.59 7.07
C GLN A 108 -4.66 -11.65 8.22
N LEU A 109 -4.66 -10.35 7.96
CA LEU A 109 -4.99 -9.29 8.91
C LEU A 109 -6.46 -8.84 8.80
N ASN A 110 -7.34 -9.67 8.23
CA ASN A 110 -8.78 -9.43 8.06
C ASN A 110 -9.16 -8.27 7.12
N PHE A 111 -8.26 -7.80 6.26
CA PHE A 111 -8.57 -6.77 5.25
C PHE A 111 -9.03 -7.37 3.91
N THR A 112 -9.89 -8.40 3.96
CA THR A 112 -10.37 -9.12 2.76
C THR A 112 -11.07 -8.20 1.76
N LYS A 113 -11.84 -7.21 2.24
CA LYS A 113 -12.52 -6.21 1.39
C LYS A 113 -11.52 -5.37 0.60
N ILE A 114 -10.43 -4.93 1.23
CA ILE A 114 -9.36 -4.18 0.57
C ILE A 114 -8.73 -5.05 -0.52
N VAL A 115 -8.43 -6.32 -0.21
CA VAL A 115 -7.86 -7.25 -1.21
C VAL A 115 -8.80 -7.49 -2.40
N SER A 116 -10.11 -7.50 -2.20
CA SER A 116 -11.08 -7.71 -3.29
C SER A 116 -11.29 -6.52 -4.22
N LEU A 117 -10.89 -5.31 -3.85
CA LEU A 117 -11.10 -4.08 -4.64
C LEU A 117 -9.87 -3.67 -5.46
N VAL A 118 -8.82 -4.49 -5.47
CA VAL A 118 -7.60 -4.24 -6.23
C VAL A 118 -7.89 -4.44 -7.71
N VAL A 119 -7.58 -3.42 -8.52
CA VAL A 119 -7.82 -3.46 -9.96
C VAL A 119 -6.59 -3.97 -10.72
N ASP A 120 -5.39 -3.62 -10.24
CA ASP A 120 -4.12 -3.98 -10.86
C ASP A 120 -3.27 -4.84 -9.91
N GLU A 121 -3.10 -6.12 -10.25
CA GLU A 121 -1.96 -6.91 -9.79
C GLU A 121 -0.81 -6.68 -10.79
N ILE A 122 0.46 -6.54 -10.35
CA ILE A 122 1.71 -6.26 -11.12
C ILE A 122 2.22 -4.81 -10.88
N VAL A 123 3.45 -4.49 -10.45
CA VAL A 123 4.74 -5.18 -10.30
C VAL A 123 5.12 -5.22 -8.81
N ILE A 124 5.39 -6.41 -8.26
CA ILE A 124 6.21 -6.51 -7.04
C ILE A 124 7.64 -6.61 -7.53
N THR A 125 8.49 -5.63 -7.24
CA THR A 125 9.94 -5.81 -7.33
C THR A 125 10.31 -6.80 -6.22
N ILE A 126 10.17 -8.10 -6.52
CA ILE A 126 10.67 -9.14 -5.63
C ILE A 126 12.19 -9.07 -5.75
N LEU A 127 12.83 -8.42 -4.77
CA LEU A 127 14.25 -8.63 -4.53
C LEU A 127 14.41 -10.08 -4.08
N PHE A 128 14.59 -10.97 -5.05
CA PHE A 128 15.04 -12.33 -4.80
C PHE A 128 16.43 -12.26 -4.22
N VAL A 129 16.52 -12.41 -2.90
CA VAL A 129 17.72 -12.94 -2.29
C VAL A 129 17.30 -14.30 -1.74
N TYR A 130 17.58 -15.36 -2.48
CA TYR A 130 18.17 -16.62 -2.01
C TYR A 130 18.21 -17.67 -3.14
N SER A 131 19.43 -18.15 -3.41
CA SER A 131 19.82 -19.32 -4.21
C SER A 131 19.78 -19.18 -5.74
N ASP A 132 20.91 -19.54 -6.35
CA ASP A 132 21.33 -19.34 -7.75
C ASP A 132 20.45 -19.95 -8.87
N ASP A 133 19.25 -20.47 -8.58
CA ASP A 133 18.49 -21.28 -9.54
C ASP A 133 17.20 -20.62 -10.10
N ILE A 134 16.78 -19.45 -9.60
CA ILE A 134 15.47 -18.83 -9.98
C ILE A 134 15.61 -17.51 -10.76
N VAL A 135 16.84 -17.04 -11.03
CA VAL A 135 17.07 -15.80 -11.79
C VAL A 135 16.52 -15.89 -13.23
N TYR A 136 16.45 -17.10 -13.81
CA TYR A 136 15.99 -17.31 -15.18
C TYR A 136 14.48 -17.14 -15.41
N PHE A 137 13.64 -17.26 -14.38
CA PHE A 137 12.19 -17.26 -14.59
C PHE A 137 11.58 -15.84 -14.60
N LEU A 138 12.13 -14.90 -13.84
CA LEU A 138 11.61 -13.53 -13.80
C LEU A 138 12.11 -12.63 -14.92
N HIS A 139 13.29 -12.86 -15.48
CA HIS A 139 13.78 -12.06 -16.60
C HIS A 139 12.85 -12.15 -17.83
N ASN A 140 12.21 -13.30 -18.04
CA ASN A 140 11.23 -13.48 -19.12
C ASN A 140 9.84 -12.87 -18.83
N LEU A 141 9.44 -12.73 -17.57
CA LEU A 141 8.15 -12.11 -17.20
C LEU A 141 8.20 -10.58 -17.20
N VAL A 142 9.35 -9.98 -16.85
CA VAL A 142 9.58 -8.52 -16.97
C VAL A 142 9.59 -8.08 -18.43
N GLN A 143 10.08 -8.92 -19.36
CA GLN A 143 10.06 -8.65 -20.81
C GLN A 143 8.66 -8.76 -21.45
N LEU A 144 7.71 -9.47 -20.83
CA LEU A 144 6.36 -9.62 -21.35
C LEU A 144 5.46 -8.40 -21.05
N THR A 145 5.74 -7.66 -19.98
CA THR A 145 4.93 -6.49 -19.59
C THR A 145 5.35 -5.19 -20.29
N SER A 146 6.61 -5.10 -20.76
CA SER A 146 7.07 -3.95 -21.57
C SER A 146 6.54 -3.94 -23.01
N LYS A 147 5.93 -5.04 -23.48
CA LYS A 147 5.28 -5.11 -24.80
C LYS A 147 3.81 -4.68 -24.81
N CYS A 148 3.17 -4.48 -23.65
CA CYS A 148 1.76 -4.11 -23.59
C CYS A 148 1.50 -2.60 -23.45
N THR A 149 2.54 -1.77 -23.28
CA THR A 149 2.44 -0.30 -23.39
C THR A 149 3.07 0.17 -24.70
N GLY A 150 2.58 -0.37 -25.83
CA GLY A 150 2.92 0.07 -27.18
C GLY A 150 1.84 0.97 -27.75
N SER A 151 2.00 2.29 -27.57
CA SER A 151 1.58 3.37 -28.47
C SER A 151 0.25 3.22 -29.23
N SER A 152 -0.85 3.74 -28.67
CA SER A 152 -1.93 4.31 -29.49
C SER A 152 -1.51 5.71 -29.95
N LYS A 153 -1.21 5.86 -31.25
CA LYS A 153 -1.42 7.13 -31.96
C LYS A 153 -2.88 7.23 -32.35
#